data_AF-A0A2T0TEL1-F1
#
_entry.id   AF-A0A2T0TEL1-F1
#
_cell.length_a   1.000
_cell.length_b   1.000
_cell.length_c   1.000
_cell.angle_alpha   90.00
_cell.angle_beta   90.00
_cell.angle_gamma   90.00
#
_symmetry.space_group_name_H-M   'P 1'
#
loop_
_entity.id
_entity.type
_entity.pdbx_description
1 polymer ?
#
loop_
_entity_poly.entity_id
_entity_poly.type
_entity_poly.pdbx_seq_one_letter_code
_entity_poly.pdbx_strand_id
1 'polypeptide(L)'
;MRYYSGLICMAVGLLSCDKPEVSSVVSTCYPSVNATRSQRITDAAVTVRASGGLATGYLLMASNDVAWSACNLPDEFKRDSLAIYVSGYSLTWPALESMNINLLPFEVTGARLR
;
A
#
# COMPACT_ATOMS: atom_id res chain seq x y z
N MET A 1 45.82 -11.93 40.81
CA MET A 1 44.52 -11.36 41.21
C MET A 1 44.40 -10.01 40.51
N ARG A 2 43.54 -9.88 39.48
CA ARG A 2 42.18 -9.26 39.57
C ARG A 2 42.30 -7.71 39.58
N TYR A 3 41.80 -6.86 38.67
CA TYR A 3 40.65 -6.83 37.75
C TYR A 3 40.94 -5.77 36.63
N TYR A 4 40.80 -6.09 35.34
CA TYR A 4 39.62 -5.93 34.46
C TYR A 4 39.32 -4.51 33.95
N SER A 5 39.49 -4.37 32.63
CA SER A 5 39.01 -3.34 31.72
C SER A 5 37.51 -3.06 31.84
N GLY A 6 37.09 -1.83 31.51
CA GLY A 6 35.66 -1.51 31.40
C GLY A 6 35.39 -0.13 30.79
N LEU A 7 35.99 0.15 29.63
CA LEU A 7 35.71 1.35 28.83
C LEU A 7 34.41 1.09 28.04
N ILE A 8 33.26 1.42 28.64
CA ILE A 8 31.94 1.29 28.00
C ILE A 8 31.62 2.62 27.30
N CYS A 9 32.10 2.76 26.06
CA CYS A 9 31.48 3.63 25.07
C CYS A 9 30.19 2.92 24.59
N MET A 10 29.08 3.12 25.30
CA MET A 10 27.78 2.80 24.71
C MET A 10 27.42 3.90 23.72
N ALA A 11 27.69 3.59 22.46
CA ALA A 11 27.18 4.29 21.30
C ALA A 11 25.66 4.41 21.41
N VAL A 12 25.19 5.63 21.62
CA VAL A 12 23.78 5.98 21.40
C VAL A 12 23.58 5.95 19.89
N GLY A 13 23.28 4.76 19.37
CA GLY A 13 22.79 4.57 18.03
C GLY A 13 21.41 5.20 17.94
N LEU A 14 21.37 6.49 17.66
CA LEU A 14 20.20 7.15 17.08
C LEU A 14 19.98 6.49 15.73
N LEU A 15 19.23 5.39 15.72
CA LEU A 15 18.50 4.95 14.55
C LEU A 15 17.50 6.08 14.26
N SER A 16 17.96 7.07 13.49
CA SER A 16 17.06 7.89 12.69
C SER A 16 16.25 6.92 11.85
N CYS A 17 15.04 6.59 12.32
CA CYS A 17 13.98 6.10 11.46
C CYS A 17 13.67 7.24 10.50
N ASP A 18 14.48 7.33 9.44
CA ASP A 18 14.16 8.09 8.25
C ASP A 18 12.87 7.46 7.73
N LYS A 19 11.73 8.07 8.09
CA LYS A 19 10.45 7.69 7.50
C LYS A 19 10.64 8.01 6.03
N PRO A 20 10.63 7.02 5.12
CA PRO A 20 10.79 7.32 3.71
C PRO A 20 9.70 8.30 3.34
N GLU A 21 10.12 9.53 3.07
CA GLU A 21 9.27 10.62 2.63
C GLU A 21 8.59 10.07 1.37
N VAL A 22 7.31 9.73 1.48
CA VAL A 22 6.53 9.34 0.31
C VAL A 22 6.43 10.63 -0.48
N SER A 23 7.33 10.82 -1.45
CA SER A 23 7.27 11.91 -2.41
C SER A 23 5.81 12.00 -2.86
N SER A 24 5.19 13.15 -2.64
CA SER A 24 3.78 13.41 -2.92
C SER A 24 3.57 13.47 -4.43
N VAL A 25 3.82 12.33 -5.09
CA VAL A 25 3.62 12.15 -6.52
C VAL A 25 2.12 11.97 -6.70
N VAL A 26 1.56 12.79 -7.58
CA VAL A 26 0.16 12.72 -7.97
C VAL A 26 -0.06 11.41 -8.71
N SER A 27 -1.07 10.65 -8.30
CA SER A 27 -1.44 9.41 -8.96
C SER A 27 -2.31 9.70 -10.18
N THR A 28 -2.07 9.00 -11.29
CA THR A 28 -2.91 9.09 -12.49
C THR A 28 -4.19 8.26 -12.40
N CYS A 29 -4.33 7.44 -11.36
CA CYS A 29 -5.46 6.55 -11.13
C CYS A 29 -6.80 7.27 -10.91
N TYR A 30 -6.75 8.51 -10.44
CA TYR A 30 -7.93 9.27 -10.03
C TYR A 30 -7.86 10.70 -10.57
N PRO A 31 -7.89 10.92 -11.89
CA PRO A 31 -7.59 12.23 -12.49
C PRO A 31 -8.60 13.33 -12.12
N SER A 32 -9.79 12.97 -11.67
CA SER A 32 -10.83 13.91 -11.21
C SER A 32 -10.56 14.48 -9.82
N VAL A 33 -9.62 13.90 -9.07
CA VAL A 33 -9.24 14.36 -7.74
C VAL A 33 -7.72 14.47 -7.67
N ASN A 34 -7.17 15.44 -6.94
CA ASN A 34 -5.72 15.56 -6.77
C ASN A 34 -5.21 14.48 -5.79
N ALA A 35 -5.28 13.21 -6.18
CA ALA A 35 -4.89 12.07 -5.36
C ALA A 35 -3.37 12.02 -5.21
N THR A 36 -2.90 11.97 -3.96
CA THR A 36 -1.48 11.87 -3.62
C THR A 36 -1.19 10.55 -2.92
N ARG A 37 0.02 10.03 -3.10
CA ARG A 37 0.49 8.82 -2.40
C ARG A 37 0.75 9.15 -0.93
N SER A 38 0.12 8.42 0.00
CA SER A 38 0.24 8.65 1.45
C SER A 38 1.09 7.61 2.16
N GLN A 39 0.94 6.33 1.78
CA GLN A 39 1.62 5.22 2.42
C GLN A 39 2.05 4.20 1.38
N ARG A 40 3.29 3.72 1.48
CA ARG A 40 3.75 2.58 0.69
C ARG A 40 3.35 1.27 1.38
N ILE A 41 2.78 0.36 0.61
CA ILE A 41 2.46 -1.01 1.02
C ILE A 41 3.31 -1.96 0.17
N THR A 42 3.90 -2.96 0.82
CA THR A 42 4.77 -3.95 0.18
C THR A 42 4.28 -5.36 0.47
N ASP A 43 4.18 -6.15 -0.60
CA ASP A 43 3.83 -7.57 -0.59
C ASP A 43 2.60 -7.92 0.27
N ALA A 44 1.57 -7.09 0.20
CA ALA A 44 0.29 -7.36 0.86
C ALA A 44 -0.42 -8.53 0.19
N ALA A 45 -0.80 -9.53 0.96
CA ALA A 45 -1.59 -10.67 0.49
C ALA A 45 -3.04 -10.23 0.25
N VAL A 46 -3.51 -10.35 -0.99
CA VAL A 46 -4.87 -9.97 -1.40
C VAL A 46 -5.47 -11.02 -2.32
N THR A 47 -6.79 -11.01 -2.43
CA THR A 47 -7.53 -11.78 -3.45
C THR A 47 -8.16 -10.83 -4.44
N VAL A 48 -7.89 -11.02 -5.72
CA VAL A 48 -8.52 -10.26 -6.80
C VAL A 48 -9.97 -10.70 -6.91
N ARG A 49 -10.89 -9.74 -6.93
CA ARG A 49 -12.33 -9.96 -7.12
C ARG A 49 -12.82 -9.16 -8.30
N ALA A 50 -13.51 -9.81 -9.22
CA ALA A 50 -14.25 -9.12 -10.26
C ALA A 50 -15.46 -8.42 -9.62
N SER A 51 -15.58 -7.12 -9.85
CA SER A 51 -16.75 -6.34 -9.45
C SER A 51 -17.79 -6.41 -10.55
N GLY A 52 -18.92 -7.06 -10.28
CA GLY A 52 -20.12 -7.02 -11.10
C GLY A 52 -21.08 -5.95 -10.59
N GLY A 53 -21.32 -4.89 -11.37
CA GLY A 53 -22.19 -3.78 -10.99
C GLY A 53 -21.94 -2.52 -11.83
N LEU A 54 -22.34 -1.35 -11.33
CA LEU A 54 -22.11 -0.04 -11.99
C LEU A 54 -20.62 0.32 -12.12
N ALA A 55 -19.77 -0.28 -11.27
CA ALA A 55 -18.31 -0.22 -11.39
C ALA A 55 -17.82 -1.55 -11.97
N THR A 56 -17.74 -1.61 -13.31
CA THR A 56 -17.06 -2.70 -14.01
C THR A 56 -15.57 -2.63 -13.74
N GLY A 57 -14.98 -3.68 -13.20
CA GLY A 57 -13.53 -3.73 -12.95
C GLY A 57 -13.12 -4.81 -11.96
N TYR A 58 -11.94 -4.62 -11.38
CA TYR A 58 -11.36 -5.51 -10.38
C TYR A 58 -11.10 -4.75 -9.08
N LEU A 59 -11.25 -5.47 -7.97
CA LEU A 59 -10.98 -4.99 -6.62
C LEU A 59 -9.97 -5.95 -5.97
N LEU A 60 -9.20 -5.44 -5.03
CA LEU A 60 -8.26 -6.23 -4.24
C LEU A 60 -8.87 -6.39 -2.84
N MET A 61 -9.22 -7.61 -2.47
CA MET A 61 -9.72 -7.90 -1.12
C MET A 61 -8.56 -8.25 -0.22
N ALA A 62 -8.30 -7.40 0.78
CA ALA A 62 -7.36 -7.69 1.85
C ALA A 62 -7.95 -8.75 2.82
N SER A 63 -7.09 -9.33 3.66
CA SER A 63 -7.47 -10.39 4.63
C SER A 63 -8.47 -9.95 5.70
N ASN A 64 -8.64 -8.64 5.89
CA ASN A 64 -9.60 -8.04 6.81
C ASN A 64 -10.91 -7.62 6.11
N ASP A 65 -11.19 -8.19 4.93
CA ASP A 65 -12.36 -7.90 4.10
C ASP A 65 -12.48 -6.43 3.63
N VAL A 66 -11.41 -5.65 3.76
CA VAL A 66 -11.34 -4.30 3.22
C VAL A 66 -11.00 -4.37 1.73
N ALA A 67 -11.83 -3.72 0.91
CA ALA A 67 -11.61 -3.63 -0.52
C ALA A 67 -10.68 -2.46 -0.85
N TRP A 68 -9.66 -2.71 -1.69
CA TRP A 68 -8.80 -1.70 -2.28
C TRP A 68 -8.99 -1.66 -3.79
N SER A 69 -8.82 -0.48 -4.40
CA SER A 69 -8.88 -0.39 -5.86
C SER A 69 -7.74 -1.14 -6.52
N ALA A 70 -8.02 -1.79 -7.64
CA ALA A 70 -7.00 -2.47 -8.44
C ALA A 70 -6.40 -1.56 -9.54
N CYS A 71 -6.22 -0.26 -9.27
CA CYS A 71 -5.67 0.65 -10.27
C CYS A 71 -4.24 0.22 -10.65
N ASN A 72 -3.93 0.24 -11.94
CA ASN A 72 -2.67 -0.24 -12.51
C ASN A 72 -2.35 -1.72 -12.20
N LEU A 73 -3.34 -2.53 -11.80
CA LEU A 73 -3.15 -3.97 -11.73
C LEU A 73 -2.83 -4.51 -13.13
N PRO A 74 -1.73 -5.27 -13.31
CA PRO A 74 -1.38 -5.85 -14.61
C PRO A 74 -2.45 -6.84 -15.08
N ASP A 75 -2.65 -6.93 -16.40
CA ASP A 75 -3.73 -7.72 -17.02
C ASP A 75 -3.61 -9.21 -16.71
N GLU A 76 -2.40 -9.75 -16.55
CA GLU A 76 -2.16 -11.15 -16.19
C GLU A 76 -2.72 -11.52 -14.80
N PHE A 77 -2.93 -10.54 -13.93
CA PHE A 77 -3.50 -10.73 -12.59
C PHE A 77 -4.98 -10.33 -12.50
N LYS A 78 -5.58 -9.81 -13.59
CA LYS A 78 -7.01 -9.48 -13.67
C LYS A 78 -7.86 -10.73 -13.86
N ARG A 79 -7.92 -11.57 -12.83
CA ARG A 79 -8.72 -12.79 -12.80
C ARG A 79 -9.48 -12.87 -11.48
N ASP A 80 -10.77 -13.16 -11.55
CA ASP A 80 -11.56 -13.33 -10.34
C ASP A 80 -11.01 -14.47 -9.47
N SER A 81 -11.08 -14.27 -8.16
CA SER A 81 -10.64 -15.22 -7.14
C SER A 81 -9.14 -15.58 -7.19
N LEU A 82 -8.31 -14.74 -7.81
CA LEU A 82 -6.86 -14.95 -7.86
C LEU A 82 -6.16 -14.41 -6.61
N ALA A 83 -5.47 -15.27 -5.88
CA ALA A 83 -4.63 -14.87 -4.75
C ALA A 83 -3.25 -14.39 -5.22
N ILE A 84 -2.88 -13.17 -4.84
CA ILE A 84 -1.62 -12.53 -5.22
C ILE A 84 -1.01 -11.76 -4.05
N TYR A 85 0.27 -11.44 -4.16
CA TYR A 85 0.90 -10.37 -3.36
C TYR A 85 0.95 -9.10 -4.20
N VAL A 86 0.56 -7.96 -3.61
CA VAL A 86 0.64 -6.64 -4.25
C VAL A 86 1.52 -5.68 -3.46
N SER A 87 2.25 -4.86 -4.20
CA SER A 87 2.99 -3.71 -3.69
C SER A 87 2.47 -2.45 -4.38
N GLY A 88 2.44 -1.33 -3.67
CA GLY A 88 1.85 -0.11 -4.19
C GLY A 88 1.76 1.00 -3.17
N TYR A 89 0.84 1.93 -3.42
CA TYR A 89 0.62 3.09 -2.57
C TYR A 89 -0.85 3.28 -2.25
N SER A 90 -1.16 3.46 -0.97
CA SER A 90 -2.42 4.06 -0.56
C SER A 90 -2.46 5.51 -1.04
N LEU A 91 -3.62 5.92 -1.53
CA LEU A 91 -3.83 7.28 -2.02
C LEU A 91 -4.70 8.08 -1.04
N THR A 92 -4.54 9.39 -1.03
CA THR A 92 -5.35 10.30 -0.23
C THR A 92 -5.61 11.61 -0.97
N TRP A 93 -6.66 12.32 -0.58
CA TRP A 93 -6.97 13.69 -0.98
C TRP A 93 -7.86 14.34 0.09
N PRO A 94 -7.95 15.67 0.19
CA PRO A 94 -8.64 16.33 1.31
C PRO A 94 -10.10 15.94 1.51
N ALA A 95 -10.82 15.63 0.42
CA ALA A 95 -12.22 15.21 0.51
C ALA A 95 -12.41 13.72 0.86
N LEU A 96 -11.35 12.91 0.89
CA LEU A 96 -11.46 11.47 1.14
C LEU A 96 -11.88 11.17 2.59
N GLU A 97 -11.38 11.94 3.55
CA GLU A 97 -11.67 11.76 4.97
C GLU A 97 -13.14 12.00 5.32
N SER A 98 -13.84 12.84 4.54
CA SER A 98 -15.27 13.10 4.69
C SER A 98 -16.15 12.17 3.86
N MET A 99 -15.56 11.31 3.03
CA MET A 99 -16.29 10.33 2.24
C MET A 99 -16.36 8.99 2.98
N ASN A 100 -17.57 8.46 3.17
CA ASN A 100 -17.75 7.10 3.68
C ASN A 100 -17.59 6.09 2.52
N ILE A 101 -16.35 5.78 2.18
CA ILE A 101 -16.00 4.87 1.08
C ILE A 101 -15.71 3.46 1.57
N ASN A 102 -16.35 2.47 0.93
CA ASN A 102 -16.08 1.05 1.16
C ASN A 102 -14.88 0.53 0.36
N LEU A 103 -14.40 1.30 -0.62
CA LEU A 103 -13.28 0.97 -1.50
C LEU A 103 -12.14 1.95 -1.29
N LEU A 104 -11.06 1.50 -0.67
CA LEU A 104 -9.88 2.34 -0.42
C LEU A 104 -9.09 2.58 -1.70
N PRO A 105 -8.71 3.83 -1.99
CA PRO A 105 -7.96 4.14 -3.20
C PRO A 105 -6.51 3.70 -3.04
N PHE A 106 -6.08 2.87 -3.99
CA PHE A 106 -4.79 2.20 -3.99
C PHE A 106 -4.24 2.08 -5.42
N GLU A 107 -2.97 2.43 -5.58
CA GLU A 107 -2.23 2.33 -6.84
C GLU A 107 -1.27 1.14 -6.77
N VAL A 108 -1.49 0.13 -7.61
CA VAL A 108 -0.60 -1.03 -7.72
C VAL A 108 0.65 -0.62 -8.49
N THR A 109 1.82 -0.93 -7.93
CA THR A 109 3.13 -0.74 -8.60
C THR A 109 3.88 -2.05 -8.79
N GLY A 110 3.39 -3.16 -8.22
CA GLY A 110 3.92 -4.49 -8.43
C GLY A 110 2.93 -5.55 -7.97
N ALA A 111 2.91 -6.68 -8.67
CA ALA A 111 2.09 -7.83 -8.34
C ALA A 111 2.86 -9.12 -8.63
N ARG A 112 2.64 -10.15 -7.81
CA ARG A 112 3.16 -11.50 -8.05
C ARG A 112 2.20 -12.56 -7.53
N LEU A 113 2.29 -13.77 -8.08
CA LEU A 113 1.52 -14.91 -7.57
C LEU A 113 1.89 -15.21 -6.11
N ARG A 114 0.89 -15.68 -5.37
CA ARG A 114 1.04 -16.07 -3.97
C ARG A 114 1.62 -17.46 -3.80
#